data_AF-A0A535R6T2-F1
#
_entry.id   AF-A0A535R6T2-F1
#
_cell.length_a   1.000
_cell.length_b   1.000
_cell.length_c   1.000
_cell.angle_alpha   90.00
_cell.angle_beta   90.00
_cell.angle_gamma   90.00
#
_symmetry.space_group_name_H-M   'P 1'
#
loop_
_entity.id
_entity.type
_entity.pdbx_description
1 polymer ?
#
loop_
_entity_poly.entity_id
_entity_poly.type
_entity_poly.pdbx_seq_one_letter_code
_entity_poly.pdbx_strand_id
1 'polypeptide(L)'
;MDSYGIEIGAHTVNHVDLTKAGGSLWYEVKGSKDALEALVGHPVLDFCYPSGRVNPTVIAAVQAAGFQSATTTQPGAQHNFDDRFAWSRVRVSGSEPLDEFAKGLDQHETGVFPTTITPIKVPRAYPLIFIEPAASLS
;
A
#
# COMPACT_ATOMS: atom_id res chain seq x y z
N MET A 1 10.21 -5.52 -11.66
CA MET A 1 8.83 -5.00 -11.48
C MET A 1 8.90 -3.62 -10.87
N ASP A 2 9.61 -3.51 -9.74
CA ASP A 2 9.90 -2.25 -9.05
C ASP A 2 10.36 -1.10 -9.98
N SER A 3 11.46 -1.32 -10.73
CA SER A 3 11.98 -0.35 -11.71
C SER A 3 11.09 -0.07 -12.93
N TYR A 4 9.90 -0.69 -13.02
CA TYR A 4 8.96 -0.54 -14.12
C TYR A 4 7.61 0.08 -13.68
N GLY A 5 7.58 0.74 -12.51
CA GLY A 5 6.40 1.47 -12.02
C GLY A 5 5.46 0.63 -11.17
N ILE A 6 5.92 -0.51 -10.63
CA ILE A 6 5.16 -1.32 -9.67
C ILE A 6 5.73 -1.07 -8.28
N GLU A 7 4.90 -0.64 -7.34
CA GLU A 7 5.32 -0.47 -5.95
C GLU A 7 5.38 -1.83 -5.22
N ILE A 8 6.38 -1.98 -4.35
CA ILE A 8 6.56 -3.16 -3.49
C ILE A 8 6.14 -2.81 -2.06
N GLY A 9 5.01 -3.37 -1.61
CA GLY A 9 4.51 -3.27 -0.23
C GLY A 9 4.78 -4.53 0.60
N ALA A 10 4.70 -4.40 1.92
CA ALA A 10 4.92 -5.50 2.86
C ALA A 10 3.63 -6.25 3.22
N HIS A 11 3.72 -7.56 3.41
CA HIS A 11 2.58 -8.42 3.76
C HIS A 11 2.91 -9.48 4.81
N THR A 12 3.67 -9.08 5.84
CA THR A 12 4.28 -9.95 6.88
C THR A 12 5.35 -10.91 6.35
N VAL A 13 6.02 -11.63 7.24
CA VAL A 13 7.02 -12.64 6.86
C VAL A 13 6.32 -13.96 6.53
N ASN A 14 5.36 -14.38 7.35
CA ASN A 14 4.76 -15.72 7.28
C ASN A 14 3.24 -15.72 7.04
N HIS A 15 2.64 -14.57 6.70
CA HIS A 15 1.19 -14.43 6.46
C HIS A 15 0.33 -14.89 7.65
N VAL A 16 0.76 -14.58 8.88
CA VAL A 16 0.05 -14.95 10.11
C VAL A 16 -1.05 -13.95 10.47
N ASP A 17 -2.01 -14.40 11.28
CA ASP A 17 -2.96 -13.52 11.95
C ASP A 17 -2.24 -12.69 13.02
N LEU A 18 -1.93 -11.44 12.69
CA LEU A 18 -1.17 -10.54 13.58
C LEU A 18 -1.88 -10.26 14.91
N THR A 19 -3.21 -10.39 14.97
CA THR A 19 -3.96 -10.23 16.22
C THR A 19 -3.66 -11.36 17.23
N LYS A 20 -3.01 -12.44 16.77
CA LYS A 20 -2.63 -13.63 17.54
C LYS A 20 -1.13 -13.90 17.56
N ALA A 21 -0.32 -13.03 16.95
CA ALA A 21 1.12 -13.25 16.79
C ALA A 21 1.89 -13.16 18.12
N GLY A 22 1.36 -12.45 19.13
CA GLY A 22 2.02 -12.31 20.42
C GLY A 22 3.46 -11.80 20.27
N GLY A 23 4.42 -12.58 20.77
CA GLY A 23 5.84 -12.23 20.70
C GLY A 23 6.44 -12.16 19.29
N SER A 24 5.81 -12.77 18.27
CA SER A 24 6.32 -12.70 16.90
C SER A 24 5.85 -11.47 16.12
N LEU A 25 4.94 -10.65 16.69
CA LEU A 25 4.33 -9.50 15.99
C LEU A 25 5.38 -8.56 15.36
N TRP A 26 6.41 -8.20 16.13
CA TRP A 26 7.45 -7.30 15.62
C TRP A 26 8.27 -7.91 14.50
N TYR A 27 8.61 -9.20 14.60
CA TYR A 27 9.33 -9.92 13.55
C TYR A 27 8.51 -9.98 12.26
N GLU A 28 7.22 -10.29 12.36
CA GLU A 28 6.33 -10.34 11.19
C GLU A 28 6.24 -8.98 10.49
N VAL A 29 6.10 -7.89 11.25
CA VAL A 29 5.92 -6.54 10.71
C VAL A 29 7.26 -5.93 10.26
N LYS A 30 8.21 -5.75 11.18
CA LYS A 30 9.48 -5.07 10.87
C LYS A 30 10.42 -5.96 10.06
N GLY A 31 10.43 -7.27 10.31
CA GLY A 31 11.27 -8.20 9.55
C GLY A 31 10.88 -8.27 8.07
N SER A 32 9.59 -8.16 7.74
CA SER A 32 9.15 -8.10 6.33
C SER A 32 9.59 -6.81 5.65
N LYS A 33 9.51 -5.66 6.34
CA LYS A 33 10.04 -4.38 5.85
C LYS A 33 11.55 -4.48 5.58
N ASP A 34 12.32 -4.95 6.56
CA ASP A 34 13.78 -5.00 6.47
C ASP A 34 14.27 -5.92 5.36
N ALA A 35 13.63 -7.09 5.21
CA ALA A 35 13.95 -8.03 4.14
C ALA A 35 13.66 -7.43 2.75
N LEU A 36 12.53 -6.71 2.61
CA LEU A 36 12.16 -6.08 1.34
C LEU A 36 13.05 -4.87 1.03
N GLU A 37 13.30 -3.98 1.99
CA GLU A 37 14.17 -2.81 1.81
C GLU A 37 15.60 -3.22 1.44
N ALA A 38 16.13 -4.30 2.04
CA ALA A 38 17.42 -4.86 1.66
C ALA A 38 17.44 -5.40 0.23
N LEU A 39 16.31 -5.89 -0.28
CA LEU A 39 16.19 -6.45 -1.63
C LEU A 39 16.00 -5.38 -2.71
N VAL A 40 15.16 -4.39 -2.44
CA VAL A 40 14.77 -3.35 -3.42
C VAL A 40 15.68 -2.11 -3.36
N GLY A 41 16.40 -1.91 -2.25
CA GLY A 41 17.39 -0.83 -2.11
C GLY A 41 16.79 0.55 -1.85
N HIS A 42 15.50 0.63 -1.52
CA HIS A 42 14.79 1.85 -1.15
C HIS A 42 13.73 1.55 -0.08
N PRO A 43 13.14 2.58 0.56
CA PRO A 43 12.12 2.39 1.60
C PRO A 43 10.88 1.63 1.09
N VAL A 44 10.29 0.82 1.96
CA VAL A 44 8.99 0.15 1.76
C VAL A 44 7.98 0.83 2.68
N LEU A 45 7.01 1.51 2.08
CA LEU A 45 6.16 2.47 2.80
C LEU A 45 4.78 1.90 3.18
N ASP A 46 4.30 0.90 2.46
CA ASP A 46 2.94 0.41 2.61
C ASP A 46 2.87 -1.03 3.14
N PHE A 47 1.82 -1.30 3.91
CA PHE A 47 1.56 -2.58 4.54
C PHE A 47 0.19 -3.15 4.17
N CYS A 48 0.05 -4.46 4.12
CA CYS A 48 -1.25 -5.12 4.01
C CYS A 48 -1.41 -6.14 5.15
N TYR A 49 -2.54 -6.09 5.86
CA TYR A 49 -2.82 -7.04 6.94
C TYR A 49 -3.24 -8.41 6.39
N PRO A 50 -2.58 -9.53 6.75
CA PRO A 50 -3.02 -10.86 6.36
C PRO A 50 -4.47 -11.11 6.79
N SER A 51 -5.29 -11.60 5.85
CA SER A 51 -6.74 -11.80 6.05
C SER A 51 -7.51 -10.56 6.52
N GLY A 52 -6.93 -9.35 6.41
CA GLY A 52 -7.54 -8.10 6.87
C GLY A 52 -7.73 -7.97 8.39
N ARG A 53 -7.13 -8.85 9.19
CA ARG A 53 -7.29 -8.85 10.66
C ARG A 53 -6.34 -7.85 11.30
N VAL A 54 -6.90 -6.89 12.02
CA VAL A 54 -6.16 -5.81 12.67
C VAL A 54 -6.81 -5.46 14.02
N ASN A 55 -5.99 -4.99 14.96
CA ASN A 55 -6.41 -4.42 16.23
C ASN A 55 -5.46 -3.25 16.60
N PRO A 56 -5.72 -2.47 17.66
CA PRO A 56 -4.87 -1.33 18.02
C PRO A 56 -3.40 -1.68 18.25
N THR A 57 -3.10 -2.84 18.84
CA THR A 57 -1.72 -3.31 19.05
C THR A 57 -0.99 -3.54 17.73
N VAL A 58 -1.68 -4.15 16.76
CA VAL A 58 -1.13 -4.40 15.41
C VAL A 58 -0.90 -3.08 14.65
N ILE A 59 -1.84 -2.13 14.74
CA ILE A 59 -1.68 -0.79 14.13
C ILE A 59 -0.46 -0.08 14.72
N ALA A 60 -0.31 -0.09 16.05
CA ALA A 60 0.83 0.52 16.71
C ALA A 60 2.17 -0.11 16.28
N ALA A 61 2.22 -1.44 16.09
CA ALA A 61 3.41 -2.11 15.59
C ALA A 61 3.76 -1.70 14.15
N VAL A 62 2.77 -1.56 13.27
CA VAL A 62 2.95 -1.08 11.89
C VAL A 62 3.44 0.36 11.86
N GLN A 63 2.85 1.24 12.67
CA GLN A 63 3.30 2.63 12.82
C GLN A 63 4.75 2.70 13.34
N ALA A 64 5.06 1.94 14.39
CA ALA A 64 6.39 1.92 15.00
C ALA A 64 7.47 1.34 14.06
N ALA A 65 7.09 0.45 13.13
CA ALA A 65 7.97 -0.06 12.10
C ALA A 65 8.28 0.98 10.98
N GLY A 66 7.61 2.12 10.98
CA GLY A 66 7.84 3.21 10.02
C GLY A 66 7.11 3.01 8.70
N PHE A 67 5.98 2.30 8.68
CA PHE A 67 5.07 2.31 7.53
C PHE A 67 4.27 3.63 7.51
N GLN A 68 3.86 4.05 6.32
CA GLN A 68 3.08 5.27 6.09
C GLN A 68 1.59 4.99 5.91
N SER A 69 1.24 3.84 5.34
CA SER A 69 -0.15 3.39 5.19
C SER A 69 -0.29 1.88 5.39
N ALA A 70 -1.53 1.42 5.60
CA ALA A 70 -1.88 0.02 5.61
C ALA A 70 -3.31 -0.25 5.17
N THR A 71 -3.51 -1.35 4.42
CA THR A 71 -4.83 -1.76 3.92
C THR A 71 -5.39 -2.98 4.64
N THR A 72 -6.71 -2.97 4.85
CA THR A 72 -7.48 -4.09 5.42
C THR A 72 -8.22 -4.84 4.30
N THR A 73 -9.17 -5.71 4.66
CA THR A 73 -10.15 -6.28 3.72
C THR A 73 -11.54 -5.67 3.90
N GLN A 74 -11.67 -4.58 4.67
CA GLN A 74 -12.96 -3.89 4.80
C GLN A 74 -13.37 -3.32 3.44
N PRO A 75 -14.63 -3.50 3.02
CA PRO A 75 -15.10 -3.00 1.74
C PRO A 75 -15.17 -1.47 1.75
N GLY A 76 -14.73 -0.85 0.65
CA GLY A 76 -14.85 0.59 0.43
C GLY A 76 -13.68 1.16 -0.37
N ALA A 77 -13.82 2.42 -0.79
CA ALA A 77 -12.76 3.20 -1.43
C ALA A 77 -12.73 4.67 -0.98
N GLN A 78 -13.43 4.98 0.12
CA GLN A 78 -13.33 6.29 0.77
C GLN A 78 -12.21 6.23 1.80
N HIS A 79 -11.23 7.12 1.63
CA HIS A 79 -10.01 7.19 2.42
C HIS A 79 -9.78 8.62 2.89
N ASN A 80 -9.26 8.78 4.10
CA ASN A 80 -8.70 10.03 4.58
C ASN A 80 -7.30 9.77 5.16
N PHE A 81 -6.55 10.82 5.47
CA PHE A 81 -5.19 10.60 5.97
C PHE A 81 -5.16 10.12 7.44
N ASP A 82 -6.24 10.35 8.18
CA ASP A 82 -6.34 9.95 9.60
C ASP A 82 -6.53 8.43 9.75
N ASP A 83 -7.22 7.79 8.80
CA ASP A 83 -7.49 6.35 8.77
C ASP A 83 -6.52 5.54 7.90
N ARG A 84 -5.40 6.12 7.48
CA ARG A 84 -4.44 5.51 6.54
C ARG A 84 -3.82 4.18 6.95
N PHE A 85 -3.90 3.80 8.22
CA PHE A 85 -3.47 2.47 8.71
C PHE A 85 -4.61 1.44 8.75
N ALA A 86 -5.77 1.79 8.20
CA ALA A 86 -6.94 0.92 8.16
C ALA A 86 -7.73 1.09 6.86
N TRP A 87 -7.10 1.57 5.79
CA TRP A 87 -7.78 1.84 4.53
C TRP A 87 -8.52 0.61 4.00
N SER A 88 -9.74 0.87 3.52
CA SER A 88 -10.63 -0.10 2.90
C SER A 88 -10.17 -0.44 1.48
N ARG A 89 -10.68 -1.54 0.93
CA ARG A 89 -10.42 -1.95 -0.45
C ARG A 89 -11.70 -2.36 -1.18
N VAL A 90 -11.75 -2.10 -2.47
CA VAL A 90 -12.72 -2.71 -3.37
C VAL A 90 -12.22 -4.11 -3.73
N ARG A 91 -13.04 -5.13 -3.50
CA ARG A 91 -12.70 -6.51 -3.83
C ARG A 91 -13.04 -6.78 -5.29
N VAL A 92 -12.07 -7.30 -6.04
CA VAL A 92 -12.30 -7.88 -7.36
C VAL A 92 -12.50 -9.38 -7.22
N SER A 93 -13.66 -9.89 -7.65
CA SER A 93 -14.05 -11.29 -7.41
C SER A 93 -13.46 -12.28 -8.43
N GLY A 94 -12.94 -11.78 -9.55
CA GLY A 94 -12.36 -12.56 -10.65
C GLY A 94 -13.37 -13.28 -11.55
N SER A 95 -14.67 -13.21 -11.22
CA SER A 95 -15.76 -13.78 -12.01
C SER A 95 -16.78 -12.73 -12.48
N GLU A 96 -16.60 -11.49 -12.08
CA GLU A 96 -17.47 -10.40 -12.48
C GLU A 96 -17.20 -9.95 -13.92
N PRO A 97 -18.26 -9.67 -14.71
CA PRO A 97 -18.14 -8.97 -15.98
C PRO A 97 -17.46 -7.59 -15.82
N LEU A 98 -16.81 -7.12 -16.89
CA LEU A 98 -16.10 -5.83 -16.87
C LEU A 98 -17.01 -4.64 -16.54
N ASP A 99 -18.27 -4.68 -16.97
CA ASP A 99 -19.24 -3.61 -16.69
C ASP A 99 -19.69 -3.61 -15.21
N GLU A 100 -19.81 -4.77 -14.59
CA GLU A 100 -20.07 -4.89 -13.14
C GLU A 100 -18.87 -4.43 -12.32
N PHE A 101 -17.65 -4.78 -12.74
CA PHE A 101 -16.42 -4.23 -12.14
C PHE A 101 -16.38 -2.71 -12.21
N ALA A 102 -16.66 -2.13 -13.39
CA ALA A 102 -16.67 -0.69 -13.60
C ALA A 102 -17.72 0.00 -12.70
N LYS A 103 -18.95 -0.54 -12.63
CA LYS A 103 -20.00 -0.03 -11.72
C LYS A 103 -19.58 -0.10 -10.25
N GLY A 104 -18.86 -1.15 -9.86
CA GLY A 104 -18.33 -1.30 -8.50
C GLY A 104 -17.32 -0.21 -8.13
N LEU A 105 -16.54 0.27 -9.08
CA LEU A 105 -15.62 1.40 -8.89
C LEU A 105 -16.35 2.75 -8.88
N ASP A 106 -17.29 2.97 -9.81
CA ASP A 106 -18.06 4.22 -9.93
C ASP A 106 -18.82 4.57 -8.63
N GLN A 107 -19.24 3.55 -7.87
CA GLN A 107 -19.90 3.72 -6.56
C GLN A 107 -19.01 4.39 -5.51
N HIS A 108 -17.70 4.41 -5.73
CA HIS A 108 -16.72 4.96 -4.80
C HIS A 108 -15.95 6.16 -5.34
N GLU A 109 -16.05 6.47 -6.64
CA GLU A 109 -15.46 7.66 -7.25
C GLU A 109 -16.37 8.89 -7.06
N THR A 110 -16.35 9.52 -5.88
CA THR A 110 -16.96 10.84 -5.74
C THR A 110 -16.09 11.89 -6.42
N GLY A 111 -16.52 12.39 -7.59
CA GLY A 111 -15.89 13.54 -8.25
C GLY A 111 -15.14 13.24 -9.56
N VAL A 112 -15.19 12.01 -10.07
CA VAL A 112 -14.75 11.72 -11.44
C VAL A 112 -15.97 11.77 -12.35
N PHE A 113 -16.15 12.91 -13.04
CA PHE A 113 -17.07 12.94 -14.18
C PHE A 113 -16.56 11.99 -15.26
N PRO A 114 -17.43 11.35 -16.07
CA PRO A 114 -17.00 10.50 -17.17
C PRO A 114 -16.20 11.35 -18.17
N THR A 115 -14.90 11.40 -17.94
CA THR A 115 -13.96 11.91 -18.92
C THR A 115 -13.72 10.72 -19.80
N THR A 116 -14.16 10.81 -21.05
CA THR A 116 -13.76 9.93 -22.14
C THR A 116 -12.36 9.39 -21.85
N ILE A 117 -12.20 8.08 -21.67
CA ILE A 117 -10.89 7.46 -21.48
C ILE A 117 -10.13 7.64 -22.79
N THR A 118 -9.49 8.81 -22.97
CA THR A 118 -8.38 8.95 -23.89
C THR A 118 -7.24 8.13 -23.29
N PRO A 119 -6.68 7.13 -23.99
CA PRO A 119 -5.55 6.39 -23.48
C PRO A 119 -4.44 7.38 -23.13
N ILE A 120 -3.97 7.34 -21.88
CA ILE A 120 -2.83 8.12 -21.43
C ILE A 120 -1.64 7.66 -22.28
N LYS A 121 -1.24 8.51 -23.24
CA LYS A 121 0.00 8.32 -23.97
C LYS A 121 1.14 8.71 -23.03
N VAL A 122 1.63 7.74 -22.24
CA VAL A 122 2.78 7.92 -21.37
C VAL A 122 4.00 8.36 -22.22
N PRO A 123 4.54 9.58 -22.03
CA PRO A 123 5.82 9.95 -22.61
C PRO A 123 6.88 9.13 -21.90
N ARG A 124 7.62 8.32 -22.67
CA ARG A 124 8.71 7.47 -22.20
C ARG A 124 9.94 8.33 -21.86
N ALA A 125 9.89 9.15 -20.81
CA ALA A 125 11.05 9.75 -20.15
C ALA A 125 10.64 10.54 -18.89
N TYR A 126 10.94 9.99 -17.71
CA TYR A 126 11.18 10.82 -16.52
C TYR A 126 12.69 10.90 -16.32
N PRO A 127 13.33 12.08 -16.40
CA PRO A 127 14.69 12.22 -15.91
C PRO A 127 14.66 12.18 -14.37
N LEU A 128 15.53 11.36 -13.78
CA LEU A 128 15.79 11.34 -12.35
C LEU A 128 16.35 12.70 -11.93
N ILE A 129 15.64 13.43 -11.07
CA ILE A 129 16.20 14.61 -10.40
C ILE A 129 17.04 14.09 -9.23
N PHE A 130 18.36 14.14 -9.38
CA PHE A 130 19.26 13.98 -8.25
C PHE A 130 19.25 15.26 -7.42
N ILE A 131 18.72 15.19 -6.20
CA ILE A 131 18.93 16.23 -5.19
C ILE A 131 20.26 15.90 -4.51
N GLU A 132 21.33 16.57 -4.93
CA GLU A 132 22.61 16.52 -4.23
C GLU A 132 22.46 17.06 -2.79
N PRO A 133 23.08 16.43 -1.78
CA PRO A 133 23.04 16.95 -0.42
C PRO A 133 23.77 18.30 -0.35
N ALA A 134 23.17 19.27 0.35
CA ALA A 134 23.76 20.58 0.58
C ALA A 134 25.17 20.44 1.18
N ALA A 135 26.16 21.01 0.51
CA ALA A 135 27.53 21.06 0.99
C ALA A 135 27.58 21.70 2.38
N SER A 136 28.19 21.00 3.35
CA SER A 136 28.52 21.57 4.65
C SER A 136 29.54 22.69 4.44
N LEU A 137 29.14 23.93 4.72
CA LEU A 137 30.08 25.05 4.83
C LEU A 137 30.84 24.91 6.15
N SER A 138 32.16 24.79 6.05
CA SER A 138 33.13 25.02 7.14
C SER A 138 33.34 26.51 7.36
#